data_AF-A0A0D7ARY7-F1
#
_entry.id   AF-A0A0D7ARY7-F1
#
_cell.length_a   1.000
_cell.length_b   1.000
_cell.length_c   1.000
_cell.angle_alpha   90.00
_cell.angle_beta   90.00
_cell.angle_gamma   90.00
#
_symmetry.space_group_name_H-M   'P 1'
#
loop_
_entity.id
_entity.type
_entity.pdbx_description
1 polymer ?
#
loop_
_entity_poly.entity_id
_entity_poly.type
_entity_poly.pdbx_seq_one_letter_code
_entity_poly.pdbx_strand_id
1 'polypeptide(L)' 'FYSALAGFMEPGESLEDAVVREMWEEAGVKVWNVRYHSGQPWPFPANLMLGFYARADASQPVRVDLDNELAGTS' A
#
# COMPACT_ATOMS: atom_id res chain seq x y z
N PHE A 1 3.52 16.94 1.87
CA PHE A 1 2.21 16.27 1.66
C PHE A 1 2.43 14.80 1.93
N TYR A 2 1.50 14.13 2.62
CA TYR A 2 1.54 12.69 2.84
C TYR A 2 0.32 12.08 2.16
N SER A 3 0.51 11.01 1.39
CA SER A 3 -0.57 10.21 0.81
C SER A 3 -0.58 8.81 1.43
N ALA A 4 -1.65 8.06 1.14
CA ALA A 4 -1.61 6.62 1.35
C ALA A 4 -0.54 5.98 0.44
N LEU A 5 0.02 4.87 0.91
CA LEU A 5 0.86 3.96 0.16
C LEU A 5 0.02 3.31 -0.96
N ALA A 6 0.59 3.15 -2.16
CA ALA A 6 -0.14 2.69 -3.32
C ALA A 6 0.81 2.01 -4.31
N GLY A 7 0.53 0.73 -4.60
CA GLY A 7 1.28 -0.05 -5.58
C GLY A 7 0.39 -0.74 -6.59
N PHE A 8 1.02 -1.32 -7.60
CA PHE A 8 0.33 -2.10 -8.63
C PHE A 8 0.08 -3.53 -8.16
N MET A 9 -1.04 -4.09 -8.59
CA MET A 9 -1.30 -5.52 -8.46
C MET A 9 -0.49 -6.32 -9.50
N GLU A 10 0.12 -7.42 -9.07
CA GLU A 10 0.77 -8.43 -9.90
C GLU A 10 -0.23 -9.48 -10.45
N PRO A 11 0.05 -10.07 -11.64
CA PRO A 11 -0.82 -11.11 -12.19
C PRO A 11 -0.93 -12.35 -11.30
N GLY A 12 -2.14 -12.67 -10.85
CA GLY A 12 -2.43 -13.88 -10.08
C GLY A 12 -2.48 -13.69 -8.56
N GLU A 13 -2.25 -12.47 -8.06
CA GLU A 13 -2.47 -12.14 -6.65
C GLU A 13 -3.90 -11.62 -6.40
N SER A 14 -4.39 -11.77 -5.17
CA SER A 14 -5.62 -11.10 -4.73
C SER A 14 -5.35 -9.62 -4.42
N LEU A 15 -6.38 -8.78 -4.42
CA LEU A 15 -6.25 -7.37 -4.05
C LEU A 15 -5.73 -7.23 -2.61
N GLU A 16 -6.15 -8.13 -1.74
CA GLU A 16 -5.72 -8.19 -0.35
C GLU A 16 -4.25 -8.58 -0.23
N ASP A 17 -3.78 -9.54 -1.05
CA ASP A 17 -2.36 -9.95 -1.07
C ASP A 17 -1.47 -8.83 -1.60
N ALA A 18 -1.93 -8.11 -2.64
CA ALA A 18 -1.23 -6.93 -3.16
C ALA A 18 -1.02 -5.87 -2.07
N VAL A 19 -2.07 -5.57 -1.28
CA VAL A 19 -1.97 -4.62 -0.16
C VAL A 19 -0.99 -5.12 0.91
N VAL A 20 -1.02 -6.41 1.26
CA VAL A 20 -0.11 -6.96 2.27
C VAL A 20 1.34 -6.93 1.80
N ARG A 21 1.60 -7.25 0.53
CA ARG A 21 2.93 -7.21 -0.09
C ARG A 21 3.47 -5.77 -0.11
N GLU A 22 2.71 -4.84 -0.67
CA GLU A 22 3.11 -3.42 -0.78
C GLU A 22 3.38 -2.78 0.59
N MET A 23 2.52 -3.00 1.59
CA MET A 23 2.77 -2.46 2.94
C MET A 23 4.04 -3.04 3.58
N TRP A 24 4.41 -4.27 3.22
CA TRP A 24 5.65 -4.88 3.69
C TRP A 24 6.87 -4.37 2.91
N GLU A 25 6.76 -4.22 1.60
CA GLU A 25 7.83 -3.76 0.72
C GLU A 25 8.16 -2.28 0.96
N GLU A 26 7.17 -1.40 0.99
CA GLU A 26 7.41 0.06 1.11
C GLU A 26 7.63 0.49 2.57
N ALA A 27 6.89 -0.09 3.53
CA ALA A 27 6.84 0.38 4.92
C ALA A 27 7.44 -0.60 5.94
N GLY A 28 7.73 -1.85 5.55
CA GLY A 28 8.18 -2.90 6.47
C GLY A 28 7.11 -3.30 7.50
N VAL A 29 5.84 -2.99 7.24
CA VAL A 29 4.74 -3.19 8.20
C VAL A 29 3.91 -4.40 7.82
N LYS A 30 3.75 -5.33 8.76
CA LYS A 30 2.78 -6.43 8.60
C LYS A 30 1.37 -5.92 8.86
N VAL A 31 0.50 -6.10 7.88
CA VAL A 31 -0.92 -5.72 7.98
C VAL A 31 -1.85 -6.93 7.87
N TRP A 32 -3.05 -6.82 8.46
CA TRP A 32 -4.10 -7.84 8.38
C TRP A 32 -5.49 -7.22 8.37
N ASN A 33 -6.51 -8.06 8.14
CA ASN A 33 -7.92 -7.65 8.03
C ASN A 33 -8.11 -6.56 6.97
N VAL A 34 -7.55 -6.78 5.79
CA VAL A 34 -7.69 -5.90 4.63
C VAL A 34 -9.16 -5.86 4.21
N ARG A 35 -9.72 -4.65 4.08
CA ARG A 35 -11.11 -4.42 3.70
C ARG A 35 -11.16 -3.40 2.59
N TYR A 36 -11.79 -3.79 1.49
CA TYR A 36 -12.11 -2.85 0.41
C TYR A 36 -12.96 -1.70 0.93
N HIS A 37 -12.60 -0.48 0.56
CA HIS A 37 -13.36 0.72 0.87
C HIS A 37 -14.05 1.30 -0.37
N SER A 38 -13.27 1.64 -1.40
CA SER A 38 -13.76 2.40 -2.55
C SER A 38 -12.86 2.19 -3.77
N GLY A 39 -13.43 2.44 -4.95
CA GLY A 39 -12.72 2.40 -6.21
C GLY A 39 -12.85 3.77 -6.86
N GLN A 40 -11.72 4.35 -7.26
CA GLN A 40 -11.69 5.60 -7.98
C GLN A 40 -11.02 5.38 -9.34
N PRO A 41 -11.69 5.70 -10.46
CA PRO A 41 -11.03 5.70 -11.75
C PRO A 41 -9.96 6.79 -11.72
N TRP A 42 -8.73 6.43 -12.07
CA TRP A 42 -7.61 7.36 -12.14
C TRP A 42 -7.26 7.62 -13.60
N PRO A 43 -7.71 8.74 -14.18
CA PRO A 43 -7.69 8.96 -15.63
C PRO A 43 -6.32 9.44 -16.12
N PHE A 44 -5.25 8.63 -15.99
CA PHE A 44 -4.09 8.53 -16.90
C PHE A 44 -3.03 7.60 -16.27
N PRO A 45 -2.50 6.59 -16.99
CA PRO A 45 -2.97 5.98 -18.22
C PRO A 45 -3.99 4.87 -17.86
N ALA A 46 -5.28 5.21 -17.72
CA ALA A 46 -6.36 4.25 -17.44
C ALA A 46 -6.13 3.28 -16.26
N ASN A 47 -5.71 3.81 -15.10
CA ASN A 47 -5.57 3.01 -13.89
C ASN A 47 -6.87 3.02 -13.07
N LEU A 48 -7.16 1.91 -12.40
CA LEU A 48 -8.21 1.84 -11.38
C LEU A 48 -7.53 1.85 -10.02
N MET A 49 -7.75 2.91 -9.23
CA MET A 49 -7.29 2.96 -7.85
C MET A 49 -8.33 2.31 -6.95
N LEU A 50 -7.89 1.36 -6.13
CA LEU A 50 -8.74 0.66 -5.16
C LEU A 50 -8.20 0.97 -3.77
N GLY A 51 -9.03 1.63 -2.95
CA GLY A 51 -8.70 1.99 -1.58
C GLY A 51 -9.06 0.86 -0.62
N PHE A 52 -8.14 0.56 0.29
CA PHE A 52 -8.31 -0.46 1.32
C PHE A 52 -8.03 0.09 2.71
N TYR A 53 -8.73 -0.44 3.70
CA TYR A 53 -8.37 -0.32 5.10
C TYR A 53 -7.69 -1.60 5.56
N ALA A 54 -6.54 -1.47 6.22
CA ALA A 54 -5.81 -2.58 6.81
C ALA A 54 -5.38 -2.22 8.24
N ARG A 55 -5.19 -3.23 9.08
CA ARG A 55 -4.73 -3.04 10.46
C ARG A 55 -3.25 -3.42 10.56
N ALA A 56 -2.45 -2.50 11.08
CA ALA A 56 -1.03 -2.70 11.37
C ALA A 56 -0.80 -2.93 12.87
N ASP A 57 0.35 -3.52 13.20
CA ASP A 57 0.86 -3.58 14.57
C ASP A 57 1.49 -2.22 14.94
N ALA A 58 0.89 -1.53 15.91
CA ALA A 58 1.36 -0.22 16.38
C ALA A 58 2.74 -0.28 17.07
N SER A 59 3.23 -1.46 17.43
CA SER A 59 4.55 -1.64 18.06
C SER A 59 5.69 -1.83 17.05
N GLN A 60 5.38 -2.00 15.76
CA GLN A 60 6.41 -2.17 14.74
C GLN A 60 6.89 -0.81 14.20
N PRO A 61 8.22 -0.62 14.09
CA PRO A 61 8.76 0.60 13.49
C PRO A 61 8.48 0.61 11.99
N VAL A 62 7.90 1.72 11.50
CA VAL A 62 7.74 1.97 10.06
C VAL A 62 9.12 2.22 9.46
N ARG A 63 9.47 1.48 8.41
CA ARG A 63 10.71 1.67 7.65
C ARG A 63 10.36 2.24 6.29
N VAL A 64 10.83 3.45 6.01
CA VAL A 64 10.54 4.18 4.76
C VAL A 64 11.68 4.10 3.73
N ASP A 65 12.59 3.13 3.88
CA ASP A 65 13.89 3.09 3.18
C ASP A 65 14.12 1.74 2.47
N LEU A 66 13.05 1.06 2.06
CA LEU A 66 13.15 -0.32 1.55
C LEU A 66 13.26 -0.39 0.01
N ASP A 67 12.75 0.60 -0.73
CA ASP A 67 12.75 0.64 -2.21
C ASP A 67 13.05 2.01 -2.83
N ASN A 68 13.36 3.03 -2.01
CA ASN A 68 13.69 4.40 -2.43
C ASN A 68 12.50 5.19 -3.02
N GLU A 69 11.26 4.71 -2.87
CA GLU A 69 10.04 5.41 -3.34
C GLU A 69 9.46 6.38 -2.30
N LEU A 70 9.77 6.16 -1.01
CA LEU A 70 9.34 7.03 0.07
C LEU A 70 10.42 8.06 0.42
N ALA A 71 10.10 9.35 0.26
CA ALA A 71 10.97 10.43 0.69
C ALA A 71 10.91 10.59 2.22
N GLY A 72 11.86 10.01 2.93
CA GLY A 72 12.16 10.36 4.32
C GLY A 72 12.62 11.82 4.40
N THR A 73 11.92 12.67 5.15
CA THR A 73 12.34 14.04 5.42
C THR A 73 13.69 14.04 6.15
N SER A 74 14.73 14.54 5.50
CA SER A 74 15.98 14.97 6.13
C SER A 74 15.75 16.04 7.19
#